data_AF-A0A7S2KZE1-F1
#
_entry.id   AF-A0A7S2KZE1-F1
#
_cell.length_a   1.000
_cell.length_b   1.000
_cell.length_c   1.000
_cell.angle_alpha   90.00
_cell.angle_beta   90.00
_cell.angle_gamma   90.00
#
_symmetry.space_group_name_H-M   'P 1'
#
loop_
_entity.id
_entity.type
_entity.pdbx_description
1 polymer ?
#
loop_
_entity_poly.entity_id
_entity_poly.type
_entity_poly.pdbx_seq_one_letter_code
_entity_poly.pdbx_strand_id
1 'polypeptide(L)'
;HLASRIHRVHYGLLDEGAASLAQEPRARQFFAVPFVGKDAPSDSSQFSHPDVLVGLTWLSFRLGGLRRGDFDRALACLSKLERSEADMPARLRYAPRLYKAWVAEANGYVRGGIEGDLQDELSSDGGSLALSNAGAGGKTSDSSARLVPPLEWLDIRDEVQMAKVASVLRKSPFLMEFYLHEDVFPQL
;
A
#
# COMPACT_ATOMS: atom_id res chain seq x y z
N HIS A 1 22.83 8.21 -23.82
CA HIS A 1 24.09 7.90 -23.13
C HIS A 1 23.98 7.80 -21.59
N LEU A 2 22.78 7.58 -21.02
CA LEU A 2 22.59 7.35 -19.56
C LEU A 2 22.65 5.86 -19.20
N ALA A 3 22.14 4.98 -20.07
CA ALA A 3 22.06 3.54 -19.83
C ALA A 3 23.39 2.76 -19.91
N SER A 4 24.52 3.42 -20.22
CA SER A 4 25.83 2.78 -20.33
C SER A 4 26.71 2.93 -19.08
N ARG A 5 26.27 3.69 -18.07
CA ARG A 5 27.03 3.86 -16.82
C ARG A 5 26.53 2.87 -15.76
N ILE A 6 27.47 2.13 -15.20
CA ILE A 6 27.23 1.22 -14.08
C ILE A 6 26.80 2.05 -12.87
N HIS A 7 25.56 1.88 -12.42
CA HIS A 7 25.03 2.53 -11.22
C HIS A 7 25.69 1.91 -9.98
N ARG A 8 26.66 2.61 -9.40
CA ARG A 8 27.36 2.21 -8.16
C ARG A 8 26.62 2.62 -6.87
N VAL A 9 25.55 3.41 -7.00
CA VAL A 9 24.83 4.02 -5.88
C VAL A 9 23.40 3.50 -5.89
N HIS A 10 22.98 2.98 -4.74
CA HIS A 10 21.65 2.45 -4.53
C HIS A 10 20.69 3.58 -4.18
N TYR A 11 19.45 3.47 -4.63
CA TYR A 11 18.38 4.39 -4.28
C TYR A 11 17.32 3.66 -3.49
N GLY A 12 16.78 4.35 -2.50
CA GLY A 12 15.70 3.80 -1.71
C GLY A 12 15.05 4.87 -0.85
N LEU A 13 14.06 4.41 -0.12
CA LEU A 13 13.34 5.19 0.87
C LEU A 13 14.02 4.97 2.23
N LEU A 14 14.22 6.04 2.99
CA LEU A 14 14.66 5.99 4.39
C LEU A 14 13.75 5.08 5.23
N ASP A 15 14.25 4.39 6.24
CA ASP A 15 13.37 3.58 7.09
C ASP A 15 12.57 4.45 8.07
N GLU A 16 11.33 4.06 8.37
CA GLU A 16 10.47 4.76 9.34
C GLU A 16 10.96 4.57 10.78
N GLY A 17 11.62 3.45 11.08
CA GLY A 17 12.23 3.19 12.37
C GLY A 17 13.56 3.91 12.60
N ALA A 18 14.13 4.56 11.58
CA ALA A 18 15.40 5.25 11.71
C ALA A 18 15.23 6.58 12.44
N ALA A 19 15.94 6.75 13.56
CA ALA A 19 15.93 7.99 14.34
C ALA A 19 16.33 9.24 13.52
N SER A 20 17.06 9.05 12.43
CA SER A 20 17.43 10.11 11.50
C SER A 20 16.25 10.66 10.69
N LEU A 21 15.19 9.88 10.43
CA LEU A 21 14.09 10.31 9.55
C LEU A 21 13.45 11.61 10.04
N ALA A 22 13.22 11.73 11.36
CA ALA A 22 12.60 12.91 11.95
C ALA A 22 13.48 14.17 11.86
N GLN A 23 14.80 14.00 11.75
CA GLN A 23 15.77 15.09 11.64
C GLN A 23 16.04 15.50 10.19
N GLU A 24 15.68 14.65 9.23
CA GLU A 24 15.85 14.91 7.81
C GLU A 24 14.88 15.99 7.29
N PRO A 25 15.29 16.81 6.30
CA PRO A 25 14.39 17.73 5.62
C PRO A 25 13.19 16.99 5.04
N ARG A 26 12.02 17.64 5.05
CA ARG A 26 10.75 17.07 4.59
C ARG A 26 10.84 16.39 3.22
N ALA A 27 11.59 16.97 2.28
CA ALA A 27 11.82 16.37 0.97
C ALA A 27 12.49 14.98 1.04
N ARG A 28 13.51 14.80 1.89
CA ARG A 28 14.22 13.52 2.06
C ARG A 28 13.40 12.46 2.78
N GLN A 29 12.34 12.86 3.49
CA GLN A 29 11.41 11.92 4.13
C GLN A 29 10.51 11.20 3.10
N PHE A 30 10.07 11.93 2.06
CA PHE A 30 9.13 11.42 1.04
C PHE A 30 9.79 10.93 -0.24
N PHE A 31 10.96 11.48 -0.63
CA PHE A 31 11.63 11.12 -1.88
C PHE A 31 12.71 10.05 -1.69
N ALA A 32 13.02 9.34 -2.77
CA ALA A 32 14.15 8.40 -2.78
C ALA A 32 15.48 9.14 -2.60
N VAL A 33 16.32 8.65 -1.69
CA VAL A 33 17.64 9.19 -1.36
C VAL A 33 18.71 8.22 -1.84
N PRO A 34 19.88 8.69 -2.33
CA PRO A 34 21.01 7.82 -2.62
C PRO A 34 21.61 7.23 -1.34
N PHE A 35 22.10 6.00 -1.40
CA PHE A 35 22.80 5.31 -0.31
C PHE A 35 24.27 5.08 -0.66
N VAL A 36 25.18 5.42 0.26
CA VAL A 36 26.64 5.24 0.12
C VAL A 36 27.08 3.80 0.48
N GLY A 37 26.16 3.02 1.06
CA GLY A 37 26.34 1.61 1.45
C GLY A 37 24.99 0.92 1.66
N LYS A 38 24.97 -0.19 2.39
CA LYS A 38 23.73 -0.96 2.62
C LYS A 38 22.67 -0.17 3.41
N ASP A 39 23.11 0.61 4.41
CA ASP A 39 22.21 1.21 5.41
C ASP A 39 22.50 2.71 5.67
N ALA A 40 23.40 3.33 4.91
CA ALA A 40 23.82 4.73 5.11
C ALA A 40 23.31 5.63 3.97
N PRO A 41 22.32 6.51 4.21
CA PRO A 41 21.89 7.50 3.23
C PRO A 41 23.00 8.55 3.00
N SER A 42 23.15 9.00 1.77
CA SER A 42 24.08 10.06 1.39
C SER A 42 23.52 11.42 1.75
N ASP A 43 24.36 12.29 2.32
CA ASP A 43 24.03 13.68 2.64
C ASP A 43 23.80 14.56 1.39
N SER A 44 24.39 14.16 0.25
CA SER A 44 24.26 14.89 -1.01
C SER A 44 23.41 14.12 -2.03
N SER A 45 22.55 14.86 -2.73
CA SER A 45 21.81 14.33 -3.87
C SER A 45 22.70 14.37 -5.11
N GLN A 46 23.16 13.20 -5.58
CA GLN A 46 23.94 13.11 -6.83
C GLN A 46 23.11 13.41 -8.10
N PHE A 47 21.78 13.55 -7.99
CA PHE A 47 20.90 13.96 -9.10
C PHE A 47 20.08 15.17 -8.68
N SER A 48 20.35 16.32 -9.33
CA SER A 48 19.63 17.57 -9.09
C SER A 48 18.37 17.71 -9.95
N HIS A 49 18.12 16.79 -10.89
CA HIS A 49 17.00 16.91 -11.83
C HIS A 49 15.71 16.32 -11.23
N PRO A 50 14.62 17.10 -11.13
CA PRO A 50 13.39 16.67 -10.44
C PRO A 50 12.76 15.43 -11.10
N ASP A 51 12.77 15.30 -12.43
CA ASP A 51 12.14 14.15 -13.10
C ASP A 51 12.82 12.81 -12.76
N VAL A 52 14.15 12.84 -12.59
CA VAL A 52 14.93 11.64 -12.20
C VAL A 52 14.60 11.26 -10.76
N LEU A 53 14.44 12.24 -9.88
CA LEU A 53 14.06 12.02 -8.48
C LEU A 53 12.64 11.44 -8.37
N VAL A 54 11.68 11.96 -9.14
CA VAL A 54 10.31 11.44 -9.21
C VAL A 54 10.33 9.98 -9.68
N GLY A 55 11.05 9.67 -10.76
CA GLY A 55 11.16 8.31 -11.28
C GLY A 55 11.77 7.32 -10.30
N LEU A 56 12.84 7.73 -9.59
CA LEU A 56 13.49 6.90 -8.56
C LEU A 56 12.60 6.71 -7.33
N THR A 57 11.84 7.73 -6.95
CA THR A 57 10.86 7.66 -5.84
C THR A 57 9.75 6.67 -6.19
N TRP A 58 9.16 6.80 -7.37
CA TRP A 58 8.14 5.88 -7.87
C TRP A 58 8.66 4.44 -7.90
N LEU A 59 9.87 4.22 -8.40
CA LEU A 59 10.47 2.88 -8.48
C LEU A 59 10.74 2.30 -7.08
N SER A 60 11.17 3.13 -6.13
CA SER A 60 11.43 2.71 -4.75
C SER A 60 10.14 2.23 -4.08
N PHE A 61 9.04 2.97 -4.22
CA PHE A 61 7.73 2.51 -3.75
C PHE A 61 7.22 1.30 -4.53
N ARG A 62 7.48 1.21 -5.84
CA ARG A 62 7.03 0.08 -6.65
C ARG A 62 7.68 -1.25 -6.25
N LEU A 63 8.98 -1.21 -5.92
CA LEU A 63 9.74 -2.38 -5.52
C LEU A 63 9.57 -2.70 -4.02
N GLY A 64 9.57 -1.67 -3.16
CA GLY A 64 9.49 -1.82 -1.70
C GLY A 64 8.06 -1.84 -1.12
N GLY A 65 7.08 -1.37 -1.88
CA GLY A 65 5.74 -1.03 -1.36
C GLY A 65 5.74 0.28 -0.55
N LEU A 66 4.55 0.76 -0.21
CA LEU A 66 4.39 1.88 0.73
C LEU A 66 4.98 1.52 2.10
N ARG A 67 5.57 2.49 2.80
CA ARG A 67 5.94 2.32 4.21
C ARG A 67 4.68 2.33 5.08
N ARG A 68 4.79 2.01 6.38
CA ARG A 68 3.59 1.90 7.23
C ARG A 68 2.92 3.26 7.43
N GLY A 69 3.68 4.28 7.79
CA GLY A 69 3.19 5.65 7.92
C GLY A 69 2.69 6.22 6.59
N ASP A 70 3.38 5.96 5.49
CA ASP A 70 2.94 6.38 4.15
C ASP A 70 1.61 5.69 3.75
N PHE A 71 1.47 4.41 4.07
CA PHE A 71 0.24 3.64 3.85
C PHE A 71 -0.93 4.14 4.72
N ASP A 72 -0.67 4.41 6.00
CA ASP A 72 -1.67 4.93 6.92
C ASP A 72 -2.16 6.32 6.47
N ARG A 73 -1.27 7.17 5.95
CA ARG A 73 -1.63 8.45 5.32
C ARG A 73 -2.47 8.26 4.07
N ALA A 74 -2.09 7.34 3.17
CA ALA A 74 -2.84 7.06 1.96
C ALA A 74 -4.30 6.65 2.26
N LEU A 75 -4.48 5.73 3.22
CA LEU A 75 -5.81 5.31 3.67
C LEU A 75 -6.55 6.41 4.43
N ALA A 76 -5.86 7.26 5.18
CA ALA A 76 -6.46 8.43 5.79
C ALA A 76 -6.98 9.43 4.75
N CYS A 77 -6.24 9.66 3.66
CA CYS A 77 -6.70 10.48 2.54
C CYS A 77 -7.93 9.86 1.86
N LEU A 78 -7.92 8.55 1.61
CA LEU A 78 -9.06 7.84 1.02
C LEU A 78 -10.30 7.91 1.93
N SER A 79 -10.12 7.80 3.25
CA SER A 79 -11.21 7.90 4.23
C SER A 79 -11.74 9.34 4.35
N LYS A 80 -10.88 10.35 4.19
CA LYS A 80 -11.33 11.75 4.09
C LYS A 80 -12.16 11.98 2.84
N LEU A 81 -11.75 11.41 1.70
CA LEU A 81 -12.50 11.47 0.45
C LEU A 81 -13.88 10.81 0.61
N GLU A 82 -13.94 9.63 1.22
CA GLU A 82 -15.20 8.93 1.51
C GLU A 82 -16.15 9.78 2.38
N ARG A 83 -15.63 10.44 3.42
CA ARG A 83 -16.42 11.38 4.23
C ARG A 83 -16.90 12.61 3.47
N SER A 84 -16.10 13.12 2.54
CA SER A 84 -16.51 14.25 1.68
C SER A 84 -17.64 13.86 0.72
N GLU A 85 -17.78 12.57 0.42
CA GLU A 85 -18.80 12.00 -0.45
C GLU A 85 -20.03 11.49 0.34
N ALA A 86 -20.14 11.77 1.64
CA ALA A 86 -21.20 11.24 2.50
C ALA A 86 -22.61 11.60 1.98
N ASP A 87 -22.76 12.79 1.40
CA ASP A 87 -24.01 13.30 0.82
C ASP A 87 -24.42 12.61 -0.50
N MET A 88 -23.49 11.89 -1.13
CA MET A 88 -23.74 11.18 -2.39
C MET A 88 -24.37 9.81 -2.12
N PRO A 89 -25.31 9.35 -2.98
CA PRO A 89 -25.84 7.99 -2.91
C PRO A 89 -24.73 6.94 -2.93
N ALA A 90 -24.86 5.88 -2.12
CA ALA A 90 -23.81 4.85 -1.94
C ALA A 90 -23.25 4.28 -3.26
N ARG A 91 -24.09 4.13 -4.30
CA ARG A 91 -23.68 3.64 -5.62
C ARG A 91 -22.79 4.60 -6.42
N LEU A 92 -22.80 5.89 -6.08
CA LEU A 92 -22.06 6.95 -6.77
C LEU A 92 -20.76 7.33 -6.05
N ARG A 93 -20.60 6.94 -4.77
CA ARG A 93 -19.39 7.21 -4.00
C ARG A 93 -18.16 6.59 -4.67
N TYR A 94 -17.16 7.40 -4.91
CA TYR A 94 -15.96 7.04 -5.65
C TYR A 94 -14.93 6.36 -4.74
N ALA A 95 -14.72 6.83 -3.51
CA ALA A 95 -13.71 6.26 -2.60
C ALA A 95 -13.94 4.77 -2.26
N PRO A 96 -15.15 4.31 -1.88
CA PRO A 96 -15.39 2.89 -1.62
C PRO A 96 -15.26 2.02 -2.88
N ARG A 97 -15.55 2.59 -4.06
CA ARG A 97 -15.41 1.88 -5.35
C ARG A 97 -13.94 1.69 -5.72
N LEU A 98 -13.13 2.73 -5.55
CA LEU A 98 -11.68 2.64 -5.73
C LEU A 98 -11.07 1.59 -4.81
N TYR A 99 -11.41 1.65 -3.52
CA TYR A 99 -10.93 0.69 -2.53
C TYR A 99 -11.25 -0.75 -2.93
N LYS A 100 -12.50 -1.04 -3.29
CA LYS A 100 -12.93 -2.38 -3.75
C LYS A 100 -12.16 -2.82 -4.99
N ALA A 101 -11.98 -1.94 -5.97
CA ALA A 101 -11.21 -2.25 -7.17
C ALA A 101 -9.74 -2.56 -6.84
N TRP A 102 -9.10 -1.78 -5.98
CA TRP A 102 -7.71 -2.00 -5.60
C TRP A 102 -7.51 -3.28 -4.79
N VAL A 103 -8.46 -3.64 -3.92
CA VAL A 103 -8.44 -4.90 -3.18
C VAL A 103 -8.60 -6.09 -4.13
N ALA A 104 -9.53 -6.01 -5.09
CA ALA A 104 -9.72 -7.06 -6.09
C ALA A 104 -8.47 -7.26 -6.98
N GLU A 105 -7.84 -6.17 -7.44
CA GLU A 105 -6.58 -6.22 -8.20
C GLU A 105 -5.41 -6.81 -7.39
N ALA A 106 -5.43 -6.64 -6.07
CA ALA A 106 -4.47 -7.27 -5.15
C ALA A 106 -4.82 -8.74 -4.84
N ASN A 107 -5.81 -9.33 -5.50
CA ASN A 107 -6.37 -10.66 -5.22
C ASN A 107 -6.89 -10.81 -3.77
N GLY A 108 -7.40 -9.73 -3.20
CA GLY A 108 -8.09 -9.72 -1.92
C GLY A 108 -9.60 -9.61 -2.07
N TYR A 109 -10.29 -9.80 -0.95
CA TYR A 109 -11.75 -9.77 -0.89
C TYR A 109 -12.22 -8.76 0.14
N VAL A 110 -13.27 -8.01 -0.18
CA VAL A 110 -13.91 -7.09 0.76
C VAL A 110 -15.14 -7.77 1.37
N ARG A 111 -15.22 -7.82 2.70
CA ARG A 111 -16.37 -8.38 3.43
C ARG A 111 -17.68 -7.65 3.08
N GLY A 112 -18.82 -8.32 3.07
CA GLY A 112 -20.13 -7.72 2.77
C GLY A 112 -20.46 -7.65 1.27
N GLY A 113 -19.79 -8.46 0.46
CA GLY A 113 -20.07 -8.65 -0.96
C GLY A 113 -20.03 -10.14 -1.28
N ILE A 114 -20.62 -10.56 -2.42
CA ILE A 114 -20.81 -11.97 -2.77
C ILE A 114 -19.54 -12.81 -2.56
N GLU A 115 -18.40 -12.35 -3.09
CA GLU A 115 -17.12 -13.06 -2.97
C GLU A 115 -16.53 -13.02 -1.56
N GLY A 116 -16.67 -11.89 -0.85
CA GLY A 116 -16.19 -11.74 0.51
C GLY A 116 -16.98 -12.56 1.52
N ASP A 117 -18.30 -12.64 1.35
CA ASP A 117 -19.20 -13.40 2.22
C ASP A 117 -18.97 -14.90 2.04
N LEU A 118 -18.81 -15.37 0.80
CA LEU A 118 -18.38 -16.76 0.53
C LEU A 118 -17.05 -17.10 1.23
N GLN A 119 -16.10 -16.16 1.22
CA GLN A 119 -14.80 -16.38 1.83
C GLN A 119 -14.84 -16.33 3.37
N ASP A 120 -15.71 -15.51 3.95
CA ASP A 120 -15.95 -15.42 5.40
C ASP A 120 -16.64 -16.70 5.91
N GLU A 121 -17.63 -17.22 5.18
CA GLU A 121 -18.32 -18.48 5.48
C GLU A 121 -17.34 -19.68 5.46
N LEU A 122 -16.51 -19.77 4.42
CA LEU A 122 -15.42 -20.76 4.31
C LEU A 122 -14.39 -20.66 5.46
N SER A 123 -14.25 -19.48 6.06
CA SER A 123 -13.33 -19.24 7.17
C SER A 123 -13.97 -19.54 8.54
N SER A 124 -15.31 -19.45 8.63
CA SER A 124 -16.07 -19.73 9.86
C SER A 124 -16.37 -21.22 10.04
N ASP A 125 -16.54 -21.97 8.95
CA ASP A 125 -16.89 -23.38 8.97
C ASP A 125 -15.64 -24.27 9.08
N GLY A 126 -14.89 -24.10 10.18
CA GLY A 126 -13.85 -25.02 10.63
C GLY A 126 -14.40 -26.32 11.26
N GLY A 127 -15.65 -26.68 10.99
CA GLY A 127 -16.38 -27.74 11.67
C GLY A 127 -16.99 -28.78 10.73
N SER A 128 -16.21 -29.82 10.40
CA SER A 128 -16.69 -31.12 9.93
C SER A 128 -17.39 -31.15 8.57
N LEU A 129 -16.65 -31.53 7.52
CA LEU A 129 -16.99 -32.69 6.67
C LEU A 129 -15.78 -33.00 5.77
N ALA A 130 -14.88 -33.84 6.30
CA ALA A 130 -13.80 -34.43 5.51
C ALA A 130 -14.39 -35.48 4.55
N LEU A 131 -14.44 -35.14 3.26
CA LEU A 131 -14.44 -36.12 2.18
C LEU A 131 -13.19 -35.86 1.33
N SER A 132 -12.26 -36.79 1.48
CA SER A 132 -10.96 -36.85 0.83
C SER A 132 -11.06 -36.75 -0.69
N ASN A 133 -10.30 -35.83 -1.27
CA ASN A 133 -9.63 -36.12 -2.53
C ASN A 133 -8.19 -35.62 -2.46
N ALA A 134 -7.27 -36.57 -2.48
CA ALA A 134 -5.83 -36.33 -2.45
C ALA A 134 -5.39 -35.69 -3.78
N GLY A 135 -4.72 -34.53 -3.70
CA GLY A 135 -3.95 -33.98 -4.82
C GLY A 135 -4.18 -32.52 -5.16
N ALA A 136 -3.96 -31.59 -4.22
CA ALA A 136 -3.52 -30.22 -4.51
C ALA A 136 -3.04 -29.56 -3.21
N GLY A 137 -1.72 -29.50 -3.02
CA GLY A 137 -1.11 -28.86 -1.86
C GLY A 137 -1.41 -27.35 -1.80
N GLY A 138 -1.93 -26.93 -0.65
CA GLY A 138 -1.67 -25.62 -0.02
C GLY A 138 -2.19 -24.36 -0.71
N LYS A 139 -3.49 -24.03 -0.55
CA LYS A 139 -4.03 -22.66 -0.77
C LYS A 139 -5.21 -22.27 0.15
N THR A 140 -5.54 -23.03 1.19
CA THR A 140 -6.73 -22.75 2.01
C THR A 140 -6.49 -21.78 3.17
N SER A 141 -5.25 -21.60 3.62
CA SER A 141 -4.91 -20.69 4.73
C SER A 141 -4.63 -19.25 4.32
N ASP A 142 -4.45 -18.98 3.03
CA ASP A 142 -4.11 -17.65 2.50
C ASP A 142 -5.36 -16.81 2.23
N SER A 143 -6.51 -17.46 1.94
CA SER A 143 -7.72 -16.75 1.53
C SER A 143 -8.38 -15.93 2.65
N SER A 144 -8.33 -16.41 3.91
CA SER A 144 -8.81 -15.63 5.06
C SER A 144 -7.88 -14.47 5.41
N ALA A 145 -6.58 -14.60 5.14
CA ALA A 145 -5.60 -13.53 5.33
C ALA A 145 -5.81 -12.36 4.35
N ARG A 146 -6.46 -12.63 3.21
CA ARG A 146 -6.78 -11.65 2.17
C ARG A 146 -8.20 -11.08 2.26
N LEU A 147 -8.97 -11.46 3.27
CA LEU A 147 -10.27 -10.88 3.57
C LEU A 147 -10.08 -9.58 4.36
N VAL A 148 -10.57 -8.48 3.81
CA VAL A 148 -10.38 -7.13 4.32
C VAL A 148 -11.74 -6.48 4.60
N PRO A 149 -11.88 -5.68 5.67
CA PRO A 149 -13.10 -4.92 5.95
C PRO A 149 -13.41 -3.89 4.84
N PRO A 150 -14.70 -3.52 4.67
CA PRO A 150 -15.11 -2.36 3.90
C PRO A 150 -14.46 -1.07 4.39
N LEU A 151 -14.26 -0.12 3.48
CA LEU A 151 -13.73 1.20 3.81
C LEU A 151 -14.55 1.93 4.89
N GLU A 152 -15.88 1.78 4.85
CA GLU A 152 -16.82 2.43 5.79
C GLU A 152 -16.63 1.96 7.24
N TRP A 153 -16.05 0.77 7.45
CA TRP A 153 -15.81 0.18 8.78
C TRP A 153 -14.33 0.14 9.13
N LEU A 154 -13.48 0.78 8.33
CA LEU A 154 -12.05 0.81 8.55
C LEU A 154 -11.71 1.84 9.62
N ASP A 155 -11.23 1.39 10.79
CA ASP A 155 -10.65 2.29 11.78
C ASP A 155 -9.14 2.38 11.56
N ILE A 156 -8.68 3.57 11.17
CA ILE A 156 -7.26 3.86 10.94
C ILE A 156 -6.44 3.73 12.24
N ARG A 157 -7.09 3.84 13.42
CA ARG A 157 -6.44 3.69 14.73
C ARG A 157 -6.24 2.23 15.12
N ASP A 158 -6.98 1.30 14.51
CA ASP A 158 -6.82 -0.13 14.77
C ASP A 158 -5.62 -0.67 13.98
N GLU A 159 -4.50 -0.86 14.67
CA GLU A 159 -3.27 -1.36 14.08
C GLU A 159 -3.41 -2.75 13.47
N VAL A 160 -4.25 -3.62 14.06
CA VAL A 160 -4.46 -5.01 13.63
C VAL A 160 -5.26 -5.01 12.33
N GLN A 161 -6.32 -4.21 12.26
CA GLN A 161 -7.12 -4.04 11.05
C GLN A 161 -6.27 -3.47 9.91
N MET A 162 -5.51 -2.41 10.19
CA MET A 162 -4.62 -1.77 9.23
C MET A 162 -3.47 -2.68 8.79
N ALA A 163 -2.96 -3.57 9.65
CA ALA A 163 -1.97 -4.57 9.27
C ALA A 163 -2.52 -5.60 8.28
N LYS A 164 -3.77 -6.04 8.45
CA LYS A 164 -4.44 -6.92 7.47
C LYS A 164 -4.61 -6.22 6.13
N VAL A 165 -5.12 -4.99 6.13
CA VAL A 165 -5.29 -4.19 4.91
C VAL A 165 -3.94 -3.96 4.22
N ALA A 166 -2.90 -3.64 4.99
CA ALA A 166 -1.54 -3.46 4.48
C ALA A 166 -0.96 -4.72 3.84
N SER A 167 -1.24 -5.91 4.40
CA SER A 167 -0.75 -7.17 3.81
C SER A 167 -1.24 -7.38 2.37
N VAL A 168 -2.43 -6.85 2.04
CA VAL A 168 -3.05 -6.94 0.72
C VAL A 168 -2.65 -5.74 -0.16
N LEU A 169 -2.82 -4.51 0.34
CA LEU A 169 -2.78 -3.31 -0.49
C LEU A 169 -1.43 -2.59 -0.52
N ARG A 170 -0.47 -2.91 0.36
CA ARG A 170 0.80 -2.16 0.47
C ARG A 170 1.60 -2.09 -0.84
N LYS A 171 1.51 -3.13 -1.68
CA LYS A 171 2.20 -3.20 -2.98
C LYS A 171 1.29 -2.86 -4.18
N SER A 172 0.06 -2.44 -3.93
CA SER A 172 -0.87 -2.05 -4.99
C SER A 172 -0.34 -0.81 -5.72
N PRO A 173 -0.19 -0.86 -7.06
CA PRO A 173 0.25 0.31 -7.83
C PRO A 173 -0.72 1.47 -7.72
N PHE A 174 -2.02 1.18 -7.66
CA PHE A 174 -3.05 2.20 -7.67
C PHE A 174 -3.11 2.99 -6.37
N LEU A 175 -2.99 2.31 -5.23
CA LEU A 175 -2.92 2.99 -3.93
C LEU A 175 -1.65 3.84 -3.81
N MET A 176 -0.53 3.33 -4.32
CA MET A 176 0.72 4.06 -4.38
C MET A 176 0.60 5.32 -5.26
N GLU A 177 0.00 5.20 -6.44
CA GLU A 177 -0.22 6.33 -7.35
C GLU A 177 -1.13 7.39 -6.72
N PHE A 178 -2.23 6.96 -6.09
CA PHE A 178 -3.11 7.85 -5.32
C PHE A 178 -2.35 8.58 -4.22
N TYR A 179 -1.55 7.88 -3.42
CA TYR A 179 -0.72 8.49 -2.37
C TYR A 179 0.28 9.52 -2.92
N LEU A 180 0.97 9.15 -4.00
CA LEU A 180 1.95 10.04 -4.63
C LEU A 180 1.29 11.30 -5.19
N HIS A 181 0.07 11.19 -5.73
CA HIS A 181 -0.65 12.33 -6.30
C HIS A 181 -1.28 13.24 -5.23
N GLU A 182 -1.87 12.66 -4.18
CA GLU A 182 -2.60 13.43 -3.17
C GLU A 182 -1.70 14.07 -2.09
N ASP A 183 -0.64 13.39 -1.64
CA ASP A 183 0.18 13.86 -0.51
C ASP A 183 1.60 14.28 -0.94
N VAL A 184 2.26 13.50 -1.80
CA VAL A 184 3.69 13.73 -2.15
C VAL A 184 3.87 14.77 -3.25
N PHE A 185 3.03 14.74 -4.28
CA PHE A 185 3.06 15.62 -5.45
C PHE A 185 1.66 16.24 -5.73
N PRO A 186 1.10 17.01 -4.78
CA PRO A 186 -0.21 17.62 -4.97
C PRO A 186 -0.20 18.55 -6.18
N GLN A 187 -1.25 18.47 -7.00
CA GLN A 187 -1.48 19.43 -8.08
C GLN A 187 -1.80 20.80 -7.46
N LEU A 188 -1.00 21.81 -7.81
CA LEU A 188 -1.17 23.21 -7.38
C LEU A 188 -2.36 23.88 -8.07
#